data_AF-A0A8V0XWM8-F1
#
_entry.id   AF-A0A8V0XWM8-F1
#
_cell.length_a   1.000
_cell.length_b   1.000
_cell.length_c   1.000
_cell.angle_alpha   90.00
_cell.angle_beta   90.00
_cell.angle_gamma   90.00
#
_symmetry.space_group_name_H-M   'P 1'
#
loop_
_entity.id
_entity.type
_entity.pdbx_description
1 polymer ?
#
loop_
_entity_poly.entity_id
_entity_poly.type
_entity_poly.pdbx_seq_one_letter_code
_entity_poly.pdbx_strand_id
1 'polypeptide(L)'
;MSALLLVLLAALWGLPPVAEVLAAGARGEEHHLCDVGEFLCHDRMTCVSQHWLCDGEPDCPDDSDESVDTFCSVLKASSLTH
;
A
#
# COMPACT_ATOMS: atom_id res chain seq x y z
N MET A 1 -33.85 -3.79 -38.46
CA MET A 1 -32.41 -3.62 -38.15
C MET A 1 -32.20 -4.06 -36.72
N SER A 2 -31.99 -5.35 -36.57
CA SER A 2 -32.21 -6.11 -35.35
C SER A 2 -31.03 -5.92 -34.39
N ALA A 3 -31.30 -5.52 -33.14
CA ALA A 3 -30.31 -5.45 -32.08
C ALA A 3 -29.50 -6.75 -31.93
N LEU A 4 -30.06 -7.89 -32.37
CA LEU A 4 -29.37 -9.18 -32.47
C LEU A 4 -28.12 -9.13 -33.35
N LEU A 5 -28.12 -8.37 -34.45
CA LEU A 5 -26.95 -8.25 -35.32
C LEU A 5 -25.83 -7.47 -34.64
N LEU A 6 -26.17 -6.40 -33.91
CA LEU A 6 -25.20 -5.60 -33.16
C LEU A 6 -24.57 -6.42 -32.02
N VAL A 7 -25.37 -7.27 -31.35
CA VAL A 7 -24.89 -8.16 -30.27
C VAL A 7 -23.98 -9.28 -30.82
N LEU A 8 -24.31 -9.85 -31.97
CA LEU A 8 -23.47 -10.88 -32.61
C LEU A 8 -22.14 -10.30 -33.10
N LEU A 9 -22.18 -9.11 -33.71
CA LEU A 9 -20.96 -8.39 -34.08
C LEU A 9 -20.13 -8.09 -32.82
N ALA A 10 -20.80 -7.73 -31.71
CA ALA A 10 -20.17 -7.45 -30.43
C ALA A 10 -19.41 -8.65 -29.83
N ALA A 11 -19.89 -9.87 -30.07
CA ALA A 11 -19.28 -11.10 -29.58
C ALA A 11 -18.12 -11.59 -30.48
N LEU A 12 -18.20 -11.37 -31.80
CA LEU A 12 -17.24 -11.92 -32.76
C LEU A 12 -15.92 -11.13 -32.84
N TRP A 13 -15.96 -9.82 -32.62
CA TRP A 13 -14.76 -8.96 -32.53
C TRP A 13 -14.14 -8.89 -31.12
N GLY A 14 -14.70 -9.58 -30.12
CA GLY A 14 -14.12 -9.69 -28.78
C GLY A 14 -13.94 -8.37 -28.02
N LEU A 15 -14.74 -7.33 -28.27
CA LEU A 15 -14.76 -6.20 -27.33
C LEU A 15 -15.56 -6.55 -26.09
N PRO A 16 -14.96 -6.47 -24.89
CA PRO A 16 -15.74 -6.57 -23.68
C PRO A 16 -16.73 -5.41 -23.60
N PRO A 17 -17.96 -5.63 -23.10
CA PRO A 17 -18.82 -4.53 -22.69
C PRO A 17 -18.07 -3.68 -21.66
N VAL A 18 -18.09 -2.37 -21.86
CA VAL A 18 -17.45 -1.27 -21.10
C VAL A 18 -17.86 -1.19 -19.61
N ALA A 19 -18.38 -2.27 -19.01
CA ALA A 19 -18.91 -2.31 -17.65
C ALA A 19 -18.02 -3.06 -16.64
N GLU A 20 -16.89 -3.63 -17.03
CA GLU A 20 -16.11 -4.51 -16.14
C GLU A 20 -14.65 -4.08 -15.89
N VAL A 21 -14.26 -2.87 -16.33
CA VAL A 21 -12.89 -2.36 -16.12
C VAL A 21 -12.74 -1.56 -14.81
N LEU A 22 -13.80 -1.42 -14.00
CA LEU A 22 -13.78 -0.59 -12.77
C LEU A 22 -13.68 -1.39 -11.46
N ALA A 23 -13.53 -2.71 -11.49
CA ALA A 23 -13.43 -3.55 -10.29
C ALA A 23 -12.09 -4.28 -10.13
N ALA A 24 -11.02 -3.80 -10.76
CA ALA A 24 -9.67 -4.32 -10.54
C ALA A 24 -8.69 -3.18 -10.22
N GLY A 25 -9.03 -2.37 -9.23
CA GLY A 25 -8.01 -1.74 -8.42
C GLY A 25 -7.28 -2.82 -7.63
N ALA A 26 -5.95 -2.85 -7.73
CA ALA A 26 -5.01 -3.66 -6.96
C ALA A 26 -5.04 -5.18 -7.19
N ARG A 27 -4.32 -5.64 -8.23
CA ARG A 27 -3.52 -6.87 -8.06
C ARG A 27 -2.35 -6.54 -7.14
N GLY A 28 -2.60 -6.65 -5.84
CA GLY A 28 -1.58 -6.55 -4.81
C GLY A 28 -0.52 -7.61 -5.03
N GLU A 29 0.68 -7.17 -5.40
CA GLU A 29 1.86 -7.67 -4.71
C GLU A 29 1.61 -7.40 -3.21
N GLU A 30 1.82 -8.38 -2.34
CA GLU A 30 1.58 -8.30 -0.89
C GLU A 30 2.57 -7.30 -0.27
N HIS A 31 2.32 -6.04 -0.52
CA HIS A 31 2.89 -4.92 0.20
C HIS A 31 1.72 -4.43 1.04
N HIS A 32 1.72 -4.83 2.32
CA HIS A 32 0.85 -4.22 3.30
C HIS A 32 1.21 -2.74 3.33
N LEU A 33 0.43 -1.93 2.62
CA LEU A 33 0.55 -0.48 2.66
C LEU A 33 -0.07 -0.07 3.98
N CYS A 34 0.76 0.33 4.94
CA CYS A 34 0.27 0.90 6.19
C CYS A 34 -0.50 2.20 5.92
N ASP A 35 -1.33 2.62 6.88
CA ASP A 35 -2.13 3.83 6.73
C ASP A 35 -1.25 5.09 6.72
N VAL A 36 -1.84 6.23 6.41
CA VAL A 36 -1.11 7.50 6.36
C VAL A 36 -0.62 7.85 7.77
N GLY A 37 0.70 7.94 7.95
CA GLY A 37 1.29 8.20 9.27
C GLY A 37 1.75 6.93 10.00
N GLU A 38 1.64 5.78 9.35
CA GLU A 38 2.21 4.51 9.83
C GLU A 38 3.48 4.14 9.02
N PHE A 39 4.27 3.26 9.61
CA PHE A 39 5.50 2.72 9.05
C PHE A 39 5.44 1.20 9.03
N LEU A 40 5.84 0.64 7.90
CA LEU A 40 5.90 -0.80 7.70
C LEU A 40 7.22 -1.34 8.26
N CYS A 41 7.15 -2.21 9.27
CA CYS A 41 8.30 -2.91 9.81
C CYS A 41 9.04 -3.70 8.72
N HIS A 42 10.31 -4.06 8.96
CA HIS A 42 11.13 -4.80 7.99
C HIS A 42 10.54 -6.18 7.61
N ASP A 43 9.78 -6.77 8.54
CA ASP A 43 9.02 -8.00 8.34
C ASP A 43 7.93 -7.86 7.24
N ARG A 44 7.57 -6.63 6.84
CA ARG A 44 6.53 -6.30 5.85
C ARG A 44 5.11 -6.75 6.22
N MET A 45 4.90 -7.18 7.45
CA MET A 45 3.59 -7.59 7.97
C MET A 45 3.03 -6.64 9.02
N THR A 46 3.91 -6.04 9.83
CA THR A 46 3.54 -5.22 10.99
C THR A 46 3.63 -3.74 10.63
N CYS A 47 2.58 -2.99 10.95
CA CYS A 47 2.54 -1.54 10.83
C CYS A 47 2.61 -0.93 12.23
N VAL A 48 3.49 0.05 12.41
CA VAL A 48 3.64 0.81 13.65
C VAL A 48 3.42 2.30 13.35
N SER A 49 2.99 3.08 14.34
CA SER A 49 2.85 4.52 14.15
C SER A 49 4.22 5.18 13.90
N GLN A 50 4.28 6.20 13.04
CA GLN A 50 5.52 6.98 12.85
C GLN A 50 6.06 7.61 14.14
N HIS A 51 5.20 7.79 15.16
CA HIS A 51 5.57 8.29 16.49
C HIS A 51 6.28 7.25 17.36
N TRP A 52 6.12 5.97 17.04
CA TRP A 52 6.79 4.84 17.72
C TRP A 52 8.15 4.53 17.12
N LEU A 53 8.48 5.16 15.99
CA LEU A 53 9.82 5.05 15.43
C LEU A 53 10.81 5.74 16.35
N CYS A 54 11.80 4.99 16.82
CA CYS A 54 12.91 5.51 17.59
C CYS A 54 12.46 6.10 18.93
N ASP A 55 11.42 5.56 19.55
CA ASP A 55 10.92 6.04 20.84
C ASP A 55 11.64 5.38 22.03
N GLY A 56 12.42 4.32 21.78
CA GLY A 56 13.22 3.60 22.75
C GLY A 56 12.57 2.30 23.27
N GLU A 57 11.40 1.93 22.74
CA GLU A 57 10.75 0.63 22.96
C GLU A 57 10.61 -0.09 21.60
N PRO A 58 10.89 -1.40 21.52
CA PRO A 58 10.65 -2.15 20.30
C PRO A 58 9.17 -2.44 20.08
N ASP A 59 8.57 -1.73 19.14
CA ASP A 59 7.20 -1.94 18.68
C ASP A 59 7.13 -2.89 17.47
N CYS A 60 8.20 -3.00 16.67
CA CYS A 60 8.30 -4.04 15.65
C CYS A 60 8.80 -5.37 16.25
N PRO A 61 8.33 -6.53 15.75
CA PRO A 61 8.79 -7.85 16.20
C PRO A 61 10.27 -8.16 15.88
N ASP A 62 10.87 -7.34 15.00
CA ASP A 62 12.27 -7.43 14.57
C ASP A 62 13.07 -6.18 15.02
N ASP A 63 12.53 -5.40 15.98
CA ASP A 63 13.12 -4.15 16.51
C ASP A 63 13.51 -3.15 15.39
N SER A 64 12.88 -3.28 14.22
CA SER A 64 13.23 -2.55 13.00
C SER A 64 12.81 -1.08 13.01
N ASP A 65 11.88 -0.74 13.89
CA ASP A 65 11.51 0.62 14.26
C ASP A 65 12.61 1.33 15.06
N GLU A 66 13.46 0.58 15.76
CA GLU A 66 14.60 1.09 16.55
C GLU A 66 15.97 0.88 15.85
N SER A 67 16.10 -0.10 14.95
CA SER A 67 17.41 -0.56 14.42
C SER A 67 17.98 0.22 13.24
N VAL A 68 17.42 1.38 12.91
CA VAL A 68 17.91 2.23 11.81
C VAL A 68 18.75 3.36 12.39
N ASP A 69 19.94 3.04 12.89
CA ASP A 69 20.90 3.93 13.58
C ASP A 69 21.09 5.31 12.91
N THR A 70 21.06 5.35 11.57
CA THR A 70 21.15 6.60 10.80
C THR A 70 19.81 7.35 10.66
N PHE A 71 18.68 6.66 10.59
CA PHE A 71 17.34 7.25 10.44
C PHE A 71 16.77 7.72 11.78
N CYS A 72 16.99 6.97 12.85
CA CYS A 72 16.60 7.37 14.20
C CYS A 72 17.32 8.61 14.69
N SER A 73 18.58 8.80 14.28
CA SER A 73 19.32 10.03 14.51
C SER A 73 18.74 11.23 13.76
N VAL A 74 18.06 11.02 12.62
CA VAL A 74 17.49 12.06 11.75
C VAL A 74 16.03 12.39 12.09
N LEU A 75 15.21 11.40 12.45
CA LEU A 75 13.84 11.63 12.93
C LEU A 75 13.83 12.39 14.26
N LYS A 76 14.69 12.00 15.21
CA LYS A 76 14.85 12.76 16.46
C LYS A 76 15.35 14.18 16.20
N ALA A 77 16.20 14.40 15.18
CA ALA A 77 16.65 15.74 14.80
C ALA A 77 15.53 16.60 14.18
N SER A 78 14.57 16.01 13.45
CA SER A 78 13.41 16.72 12.90
C SER A 78 12.33 17.03 13.95
N SER A 79 12.26 16.24 15.03
CA SER A 79 11.36 16.50 16.17
C SER A 79 11.91 17.55 17.16
N LEU A 80 13.18 17.96 17.01
CA LEU A 80 13.86 18.94 17.85
C LEU A 80 13.79 20.39 17.34
N THR A 81 13.07 20.67 16.25
CA THR A 81 12.72 22.04 15.84
C THR A 81 11.32 22.42 16.33
N HIS A 82 11.23 22.82 17.59
CA HIS A 82 10.22 23.77 18.05
C HIS A 82 10.87 24.83 18.93
#